data_AF-A0A6M0BHR1-F1
#
_entry.id   AF-A0A6M0BHR1-F1
#
_cell.length_a   1.000
_cell.length_b   1.000
_cell.length_c   1.000
_cell.angle_alpha   90.00
_cell.angle_beta   90.00
_cell.angle_gamma   90.00
#
_symmetry.space_group_name_H-M   'P 1'
#
loop_
_entity.id
_entity.type
_entity.pdbx_description
1 polymer ?
#
loop_
_entity_poly.entity_id
_entity_poly.type
_entity_poly.pdbx_seq_one_letter_code
_entity_poly.pdbx_strand_id
1 'polypeptide(L)' 'STRIKSRLSTTINSSQKVDIYAGADFWYEAFMEALTLAQPGKMGQLGSSLVEDLAKSELEEDADKIRWLEEIVNRDK' A
#
# COMPACT_ATOMS: atom_id res chain seq x y z
N SER A 1 -0.03 8.85 12.07
CA SER A 1 1.39 9.22 11.98
C SER A 1 2.28 8.60 13.08
N THR A 2 1.96 8.71 14.38
CA THR A 2 2.83 8.24 15.49
C THR A 2 3.13 6.73 15.50
N ARG A 3 2.16 5.87 15.13
CA ARG A 3 2.35 4.40 15.06
C ARG A 3 3.28 3.94 13.94
N ILE A 4 3.33 4.68 12.83
CA ILE A 4 4.20 4.36 11.69
C ILE A 4 5.63 4.74 12.04
N LYS A 5 5.82 5.92 12.64
CA LYS A 5 7.13 6.36 13.16
C LYS A 5 7.71 5.37 14.17
N SER A 6 6.91 4.84 15.10
CA SER A 6 7.38 3.83 16.05
C SER A 6 7.77 2.52 15.36
N ARG A 7 6.96 2.02 14.41
CA ARG A 7 7.29 0.81 13.63
C ARG A 7 8.57 0.98 12.82
N LEU A 8 8.74 2.12 12.13
CA LEU A 8 9.95 2.43 11.37
C LEU A 8 11.19 2.55 12.27
N SER A 9 11.05 3.13 13.46
CA SER A 9 12.18 3.30 14.39
C SER A 9 12.78 1.99 14.91
N THR A 10 11.99 0.90 14.91
CA THR A 10 12.45 -0.42 15.33
C THR A 10 12.77 -1.35 14.14
N THR A 11 12.59 -0.88 12.90
CA THR A 11 12.73 -1.71 11.70
C THR A 11 14.06 -1.43 11.01
N ILE A 12 14.90 -2.47 10.94
CA ILE A 12 16.26 -2.37 10.39
C ILE A 12 16.29 -2.77 8.91
N ASN A 13 15.34 -3.61 8.47
CA ASN A 13 15.31 -4.16 7.11
C ASN A 13 14.47 -3.31 6.15
N SER A 14 15.06 -2.88 5.03
CA SER A 14 14.39 -2.13 3.96
C SER A 14 13.16 -2.84 3.38
N SER A 15 13.16 -4.18 3.26
CA SER A 15 11.97 -4.91 2.81
C SER A 15 10.80 -4.78 3.80
N GLN A 16 11.08 -4.76 5.10
CA GLN A 16 10.03 -4.56 6.12
C GLN A 16 9.54 -3.11 6.14
N LYS A 17 10.41 -2.14 5.82
CA LYS A 17 9.99 -0.74 5.67
C LYS A 17 9.04 -0.56 4.49
N VAL A 18 9.30 -1.25 3.37
CA VAL A 18 8.39 -1.28 2.21
C VAL A 18 6.98 -1.68 2.64
N ASP A 19 6.84 -2.79 3.36
CA ASP A 19 5.54 -3.28 3.84
C ASP A 19 4.87 -2.31 4.84
N ILE A 20 5.66 -1.65 5.69
CA ILE A 20 5.14 -0.67 6.66
C ILE A 20 4.59 0.57 5.95
N TYR A 21 5.27 1.04 4.91
CA TYR A 21 4.82 2.18 4.12
C TYR A 21 3.57 1.83 3.29
N ALA A 22 3.60 0.71 2.57
CA ALA A 22 2.48 0.25 1.74
C ALA A 22 1.22 0.01 2.57
N GLY A 23 1.32 -0.75 3.68
CA GLY A 23 0.18 -1.01 4.57
C GLY A 23 -0.32 0.21 5.37
N ALA A 24 0.21 1.40 5.09
CA ALA A 24 -0.23 2.66 5.64
C ALA A 24 -0.56 3.70 4.55
N ASP A 25 -0.76 3.26 3.31
CA ASP A 25 -1.05 4.06 2.11
C ASP A 25 0.04 5.07 1.73
N PHE A 26 1.25 4.90 2.28
CA PHE A 26 2.44 5.68 1.88
C PHE A 26 3.12 5.01 0.68
N TRP A 27 2.37 4.86 -0.42
CA TRP A 27 2.80 4.11 -1.60
C TRP A 27 4.07 4.69 -2.23
N TYR A 28 4.22 6.02 -2.27
CA TYR A 28 5.43 6.65 -2.81
C TYR A 28 6.69 6.28 -2.01
N GLU A 29 6.62 6.35 -0.69
CA GLU A 29 7.71 5.96 0.21
C GLU A 29 8.00 4.45 0.11
N ALA A 30 6.98 3.61 -0.03
CA ALA A 30 7.14 2.18 -0.25
C ALA A 30 7.93 1.90 -1.54
N PHE A 31 7.56 2.55 -2.65
CA PHE A 31 8.29 2.42 -3.92
C PHE A 31 9.72 2.95 -3.84
N MET A 32 9.93 4.11 -3.18
CA MET A 32 11.27 4.67 -2.99
C MET A 32 12.18 3.72 -2.23
N GLU A 33 11.69 3.12 -1.14
CA GLU A 33 12.46 2.14 -0.36
C GLU A 33 12.70 0.87 -1.18
N ALA A 34 11.72 0.38 -1.94
CA ALA A 34 11.87 -0.80 -2.80
C ALA A 34 12.94 -0.59 -3.88
N LEU A 35 13.04 0.61 -4.45
CA LEU A 35 14.07 0.95 -5.44
C LEU A 35 15.48 0.95 -4.85
N THR A 36 15.66 1.16 -3.53
CA THR A 36 16.98 1.04 -2.90
C THR A 36 17.52 -0.40 -2.91
N LEU A 37 16.62 -1.39 -3.03
CA LEU A 37 16.94 -2.81 -3.08
C LEU A 37 17.03 -3.37 -4.52
N ALA A 38 16.60 -2.58 -5.51
CA ALA A 38 16.60 -2.99 -6.90
C ALA A 38 17.93 -2.66 -7.60
N GLN A 39 18.23 -3.38 -8.68
CA GLN A 39 19.31 -2.98 -9.57
C GLN A 39 18.97 -1.64 -10.24
N PRO A 40 19.95 -0.75 -10.48
CA PRO A 40 19.71 0.53 -11.13
C PRO A 40 18.96 0.39 -12.47
N GLY A 41 17.94 1.22 -12.67
CA GLY A 41 17.09 1.18 -13.87
C GLY A 41 16.13 -0.01 -13.94
N LYS A 42 16.02 -0.81 -12.87
CA LYS A 42 15.05 -1.90 -12.71
C LYS A 42 14.12 -1.60 -11.55
N MET A 43 12.91 -2.13 -11.62
CA MET A 43 11.93 -2.03 -10.54
C MET A 43 12.14 -3.09 -9.44
N GLY A 44 12.79 -4.21 -9.80
CA GLY A 44 13.00 -5.34 -8.90
C GLY A 44 11.70 -6.05 -8.53
N GLN A 45 11.82 -7.18 -7.83
CA GLN A 45 10.66 -7.99 -7.45
C GLN A 45 9.73 -7.24 -6.47
N LEU A 46 10.30 -6.58 -5.45
CA LEU A 46 9.53 -5.83 -4.47
C LEU A 46 8.74 -4.68 -5.10
N GLY A 47 9.36 -3.94 -6.03
CA GLY A 47 8.67 -2.87 -6.74
C GLY A 47 7.52 -3.41 -7.60
N SER A 48 7.72 -4.53 -8.30
CA SER A 48 6.64 -5.15 -9.09
C SER A 48 5.48 -5.63 -8.22
N SER A 49 5.77 -6.27 -7.08
CA SER A 49 4.73 -6.70 -6.13
C SER A 49 3.94 -5.52 -5.57
N LEU A 50 4.59 -4.39 -5.26
CA LEU A 50 3.90 -3.19 -4.81
C LEU A 50 2.91 -2.63 -5.84
N VAL A 51 3.20 -2.73 -7.14
CA VAL A 51 2.25 -2.31 -8.19
C VAL A 51 1.02 -3.21 -8.18
N GLU A 52 1.22 -4.52 -8.04
CA GLU A 52 0.10 -5.47 -7.95
C GLU A 52 -0.75 -5.23 -6.70
N ASP A 53 -0.12 -4.95 -5.57
CA ASP A 53 -0.81 -4.71 -4.30
C ASP A 53 -1.58 -3.38 -4.31
N LEU A 54 -0.99 -2.32 -4.88
CA LEU A 54 -1.70 -1.07 -5.10
C LEU A 54 -2.91 -1.26 -6.02
N ALA A 55 -2.75 -1.98 -7.13
CA ALA A 55 -3.85 -2.25 -8.04
C ALA A 55 -5.00 -3.01 -7.38
N LYS A 56 -4.70 -3.98 -6.49
CA LYS A 56 -5.72 -4.68 -5.70
C LYS A 56 -6.42 -3.76 -4.72
N SER A 57 -5.66 -2.91 -4.02
CA SER A 57 -6.21 -1.95 -3.04
C SER A 57 -7.24 -1.02 -3.69
N GLU A 58 -6.92 -0.48 -4.86
CA GLU A 58 -7.83 0.41 -5.60
C GLU A 58 -9.11 -0.32 -6.05
N LEU A 59 -8.99 -1.58 -6.49
CA LEU A 59 -10.15 -2.40 -6.87
C LEU A 59 -11.04 -2.76 -5.67
N GLU A 60 -10.45 -3.04 -4.51
CA GLU A 60 -11.17 -3.31 -3.27
C GLU A 60 -11.91 -2.05 -2.77
N GLU A 61 -11.29 -0.88 -2.86
CA GLU A 61 -11.92 0.40 -2.51
C GLU A 61 -13.15 0.68 -3.39
N ASP A 62 -13.04 0.44 -4.71
CA ASP A 62 -14.17 0.58 -5.63
C ASP A 62 -15.32 -0.38 -5.28
N ALA A 63 -15.02 -1.64 -4.96
CA ALA A 63 -16.02 -2.62 -4.58
C ALA A 63 -16.75 -2.24 -3.28
N ASP A 64 -16.00 -1.78 -2.27
CA ASP A 64 -16.56 -1.33 -1.00
C ASP A 64 -17.43 -0.08 -1.17
N LYS A 65 -17.02 0.85 -2.04
CA LYS A 65 -17.80 2.04 -2.38
C LYS A 65 -19.10 1.68 -3.09
N ILE A 66 -19.08 0.75 -4.04
CA ILE A 66 -20.29 0.26 -4.71
C ILE A 66 -21.24 -0.36 -3.69
N ARG A 67 -20.74 -1.24 -2.82
CA ARG A 67 -21.55 -1.88 -1.77
C ARG A 67 -22.20 -0.84 -0.85
N TRP A 68 -21.44 0.17 -0.43
CA TRP A 68 -21.97 1.25 0.42
C TRP A 68 -23.08 2.06 -0.27
N LEU A 69 -22.94 2.34 -1.57
CA LEU A 69 -23.98 3.03 -2.34
C LEU A 69 -25.26 2.18 -2.46
N GLU A 70 -25.13 0.86 -2.67
CA GLU A 70 -26.27 -0.06 -2.72
C GLU A 70 -27.02 -0.13 -1.38
N GLU A 71 -26.30 -0.12 -0.25
CA GLU A 71 -26.89 -0.08 1.09
C GLU A 71 -27.71 1.19 1.33
N ILE A 72 -27.23 2.35 0.87
CA ILE A 72 -27.98 3.61 0.97
C ILE A 72 -29.28 3.54 0.16
N VAL A 73 -29.20 3.11 -1.10
CA VAL A 73 -30.38 3.02 -1.98
C VAL A 73 -31.43 2.06 -1.42
N ASN A 74 -31.01 0.98 -0.76
CA ASN A 74 -31.93 0.00 -0.17
C ASN A 74 -32.46 0.38 1.22
N ARG A 75 -31.87 1.36 1.91
CA ARG A 75 -32.41 1.89 3.19
C ARG A 75 -33.65 2.75 3.03
N ASP A 76 -33.80 3.40 1.88
CA ASP A 76 -34.91 4.33 1.59
C ASP A 76 -36.10 3.66 0.86
N LYS A 77 -36.08 2.33 0.71
CA LYS A 77 -37.17 1.50 0.18
C LYS A 77 -37.95 0.83 1.31
#